data_AF-A0A3B8M3W3-F1
#
_entry.id   AF-A0A3B8M3W3-F1
#
_cell.length_a   1.000
_cell.length_b   1.000
_cell.length_c   1.000
_cell.angle_alpha   90.00
_cell.angle_beta   90.00
_cell.angle_gamma   90.00
#
_symmetry.space_group_name_H-M   'P 1'
#
loop_
_entity.id
_entity.type
_entity.pdbx_description
1 polymer ?
#
loop_
_entity_poly.entity_id
_entity_poly.type
_entity_poly.pdbx_seq_one_letter_code
_entity_poly.pdbx_strand_id
1 'polypeptide(L)'
;MSRVVLLVLLLVMGCDSPAWGKVLFLVHADGSTAKADFALGATAVSSVWPDVFKVAGTIAGGRWGRALNLTSGTSHCAYDATRNLDPRRGTVDLWFLVETHKEGMYHPLVGWYRPPQQPGKKKRQSAFEVYLLNSALTLGLYTPEYKGHIKAATLKVGQWQHLEVNWDCTAGPGKSVYNVFLDGKRVI
;
A
#
# COMPACT_ATOMS: atom_id res chain seq x y z
N MET A 1 -36.16 3.58 -44.06
CA MET A 1 -35.56 4.62 -43.18
C MET A 1 -35.79 4.15 -41.75
N SER A 2 -34.88 3.36 -41.17
CA SER A 2 -33.78 3.80 -40.28
C SER A 2 -34.31 4.65 -39.12
N ARG A 3 -34.21 4.29 -37.84
CA ARG A 3 -33.06 3.69 -37.13
C ARG A 3 -33.51 2.92 -35.88
N VAL A 4 -32.85 1.79 -35.68
CA VAL A 4 -32.73 1.05 -34.41
C VAL A 4 -31.80 1.85 -33.48
N VAL A 5 -32.17 2.01 -32.20
CA VAL A 5 -31.21 2.33 -31.13
C VAL A 5 -31.50 1.38 -29.97
N LEU A 6 -30.68 0.34 -29.87
CA LEU A 6 -30.62 -0.59 -28.75
C LEU A 6 -29.64 0.01 -27.73
N LEU A 7 -30.13 0.44 -26.57
CA LEU A 7 -29.28 0.86 -25.45
C LEU A 7 -28.78 -0.40 -24.73
N VAL A 8 -27.50 -0.73 -24.93
CA VAL A 8 -26.80 -1.73 -24.12
C VAL A 8 -26.13 -1.01 -22.96
N LEU A 9 -26.74 -1.04 -21.77
CA LEU A 9 -26.05 -0.74 -20.52
C LEU A 9 -25.25 -1.99 -20.12
N LEU A 10 -23.95 -1.99 -20.43
CA LEU A 10 -23.01 -2.91 -19.81
C LEU A 10 -22.68 -2.39 -18.41
N LEU A 11 -23.41 -2.87 -17.40
CA LEU A 11 -22.90 -2.87 -16.02
C LEU A 11 -21.72 -3.84 -15.99
N VAL A 12 -20.51 -3.31 -16.08
CA VAL A 12 -19.31 -4.04 -15.65
C VAL A 12 -19.38 -4.08 -14.13
N MET A 13 -20.07 -5.10 -13.59
CA MET A 13 -19.81 -5.56 -12.24
C MET A 13 -18.38 -6.11 -12.26
N GLY A 14 -17.41 -5.22 -12.00
CA GLY A 14 -16.05 -5.64 -11.72
C GLY A 14 -16.12 -6.56 -10.52
N CYS A 15 -15.95 -7.86 -10.75
CA CYS A 15 -15.52 -8.74 -9.67
C CYS A 15 -14.22 -8.13 -9.14
N ASP A 16 -14.23 -7.66 -7.90
CA ASP A 16 -13.02 -7.38 -7.15
C ASP A 16 -12.21 -8.67 -7.12
N SER A 17 -11.30 -8.84 -8.08
CA SER A 17 -10.33 -9.91 -8.03
C SER A 17 -9.26 -9.42 -7.07
N PRO A 18 -9.17 -9.98 -5.85
CA PRO A 18 -8.18 -9.53 -4.90
C PRO A 18 -6.80 -9.75 -5.53
N ALA A 19 -6.05 -8.67 -5.62
CA ALA A 19 -4.67 -8.71 -6.03
C ALA A 19 -3.79 -9.16 -4.86
N TRP A 20 -2.71 -9.87 -5.20
CA TRP A 20 -1.91 -10.58 -4.22
C TRP A 20 -0.42 -10.34 -4.44
N GLY A 21 0.25 -9.92 -3.38
CA GLY A 21 1.67 -9.62 -3.38
C GLY A 21 2.41 -10.34 -2.25
N LYS A 22 3.67 -10.68 -2.49
CA LYS A 22 4.62 -11.03 -1.43
C LYS A 22 5.43 -9.79 -1.14
N VAL A 23 5.54 -9.38 0.11
CA VAL A 23 6.25 -8.14 0.47
C VAL A 23 7.30 -8.43 1.53
N LEU A 24 8.52 -7.92 1.34
CA LEU A 24 9.43 -7.63 2.44
C LEU A 24 9.32 -6.14 2.73
N PHE A 25 8.90 -5.80 3.94
CA PHE A 25 8.58 -4.44 4.34
C PHE A 25 9.60 -3.94 5.37
N LEU A 26 10.31 -2.86 5.04
CA LEU A 26 11.22 -2.18 5.96
C LEU A 26 10.69 -0.78 6.27
N VAL A 27 10.82 -0.40 7.53
CA VAL A 27 10.40 0.91 8.02
C VAL A 27 11.55 1.51 8.79
N HIS A 28 11.99 2.68 8.34
CA HIS A 28 12.92 3.50 9.09
C HIS A 28 12.11 4.47 9.93
N ALA A 29 12.34 4.44 11.24
CA ALA A 29 11.52 5.11 12.22
C ALA A 29 12.35 6.20 12.94
N ASP A 30 11.77 7.39 13.07
CA ASP A 30 12.46 8.62 13.49
C ASP A 30 12.63 8.77 15.02
N GLY A 31 12.03 7.88 15.82
CA GLY A 31 12.06 7.98 17.29
C GLY A 31 13.35 7.43 17.91
N SER A 32 13.86 8.09 18.96
CA SER A 32 15.01 7.58 19.74
C SER A 32 14.75 6.25 20.46
N THR A 33 13.47 5.85 20.57
CA THR A 33 13.04 4.54 21.08
C THR A 33 12.60 3.59 19.97
N ALA A 34 12.71 3.99 18.70
CA ALA A 34 12.28 3.17 17.59
C ALA A 34 13.26 2.00 17.41
N LYS A 35 12.75 0.78 17.56
CA LYS A 35 13.43 -0.44 17.13
C LYS A 35 12.76 -0.91 15.85
N ALA A 36 13.34 -0.65 14.69
CA ALA A 36 12.73 -1.04 13.43
C ALA A 36 13.75 -1.60 12.42
N ASP A 37 14.09 -2.88 12.63
CA ASP A 37 14.45 -3.82 11.57
C ASP A 37 13.30 -4.84 11.46
N PHE A 38 12.26 -4.53 10.69
CA PHE A 38 11.07 -5.39 10.58
C PHE A 38 11.18 -6.38 9.41
N ALA A 39 12.05 -7.39 9.50
CA ALA A 39 11.83 -8.64 8.77
C ALA A 39 10.97 -9.55 9.66
N LEU A 40 9.71 -9.82 9.29
CA LEU A 40 8.78 -10.47 10.21
C LEU A 40 9.25 -11.90 10.60
N GLY A 41 9.53 -12.05 11.89
CA GLY A 41 9.79 -13.30 12.62
C GLY A 41 9.44 -13.21 14.12
N ALA A 42 8.86 -12.10 14.58
CA ALA A 42 8.51 -11.87 15.98
C ALA A 42 7.06 -12.29 16.27
N THR A 43 6.85 -13.08 17.32
CA THR A 43 5.55 -13.62 17.75
C THR A 43 4.62 -12.58 18.39
N ALA A 44 5.11 -11.38 18.70
CA ALA A 44 4.36 -10.31 19.37
C ALA A 44 3.63 -9.35 18.42
N VAL A 45 3.67 -9.57 17.11
CA VAL A 45 2.99 -8.69 16.13
C VAL A 45 1.49 -8.98 16.13
N SER A 46 0.67 -7.92 16.26
CA SER A 46 -0.78 -7.97 16.14
C SER A 46 -1.27 -7.04 15.03
N SER A 47 -2.42 -7.36 14.44
CA SER A 47 -3.06 -6.48 13.46
C SER A 47 -3.69 -5.29 14.16
N VAL A 48 -3.58 -4.09 13.56
CA VAL A 48 -4.26 -2.87 14.04
C VAL A 48 -5.79 -3.03 14.01
N TRP A 49 -6.33 -3.90 13.14
CA TRP A 49 -7.76 -4.27 13.08
C TRP A 49 -7.93 -5.79 13.17
N PRO A 50 -7.83 -6.40 14.36
CA PRO A 50 -7.78 -7.86 14.51
C PRO A 50 -9.06 -8.57 14.04
N ASP A 51 -10.23 -7.93 14.12
CA ASP A 51 -11.51 -8.48 13.67
C ASP A 51 -11.70 -8.42 12.14
N VAL A 52 -10.85 -7.68 11.43
CA VAL A 52 -10.98 -7.43 9.98
C VAL A 52 -9.79 -8.01 9.22
N PHE A 53 -8.61 -7.95 9.82
CA PHE A 53 -7.35 -8.32 9.21
C PHE A 53 -6.59 -9.29 10.10
N LYS A 54 -6.07 -10.34 9.46
CA LYS A 54 -5.15 -11.31 10.05
C LYS A 54 -3.73 -10.84 9.83
N VAL A 55 -2.88 -11.03 10.83
CA VAL A 55 -1.42 -10.84 10.65
C VAL A 55 -0.96 -11.76 9.53
N ALA A 56 -0.26 -11.19 8.56
CA ALA A 56 0.31 -11.94 7.45
C ALA A 56 1.34 -12.93 7.98
N GLY A 57 1.18 -14.20 7.60
CA GLY A 57 2.22 -15.20 7.80
C GLY A 57 3.43 -14.94 6.90
N THR A 58 4.50 -15.68 7.11
CA THR A 58 5.68 -15.62 6.25
C THR A 58 5.78 -16.82 5.34
N ILE A 59 6.49 -16.67 4.23
CA ILE A 59 6.89 -17.75 3.32
C ILE A 59 8.39 -17.68 3.04
N ALA A 60 9.02 -18.82 2.73
CA ALA A 60 10.44 -18.91 2.40
C ALA A 60 10.79 -18.30 1.03
N GLY A 61 9.81 -18.05 0.15
CA GLY A 61 10.03 -17.53 -1.19
C GLY A 61 10.35 -16.03 -1.27
N GLY A 62 10.89 -15.42 -0.20
CA GLY A 62 11.24 -14.00 -0.17
C GLY A 62 12.56 -13.69 -0.87
N ARG A 63 12.72 -12.47 -1.42
CA ARG A 63 13.95 -12.01 -2.08
C ARG A 63 15.21 -12.23 -1.23
N TRP A 64 15.09 -12.10 0.09
CA TRP A 64 16.19 -12.27 1.05
C TRP A 64 15.87 -13.30 2.14
N GLY A 65 15.23 -14.40 1.74
CA GLY A 65 15.01 -15.58 2.59
C GLY A 65 13.58 -15.72 3.09
N ARG A 66 12.91 -14.65 3.56
CA ARG A 66 11.48 -14.69 3.93
C ARG A 66 10.75 -13.45 3.41
N ALA A 67 9.47 -13.63 3.12
CA ALA A 67 8.55 -12.54 2.78
C ALA A 67 7.21 -12.74 3.47
N LEU A 68 6.46 -11.65 3.63
CA LEU A 68 5.06 -11.68 4.04
C LEU A 68 4.22 -12.29 2.94
N ASN A 69 3.33 -13.19 3.32
CA ASN A 69 2.34 -13.77 2.43
C ASN A 69 1.05 -12.95 2.51
N LEU A 70 0.84 -12.08 1.51
CA LEU A 70 -0.39 -11.27 1.37
C LEU A 70 -1.27 -11.80 0.23
N THR A 71 -1.22 -13.11 -0.06
CA THR A 71 -2.09 -13.74 -1.07
C THR A 71 -3.52 -13.99 -0.60
N SER A 72 -3.83 -13.68 0.65
CA SER A 72 -5.20 -13.63 1.16
C SER A 72 -5.61 -12.17 1.29
N GLY A 73 -6.80 -11.82 0.80
CA GLY A 73 -7.34 -10.45 0.91
C GLY A 73 -7.55 -9.97 2.35
N THR A 74 -7.48 -10.89 3.33
CA THR A 74 -7.57 -10.58 4.77
C THR A 74 -6.22 -10.62 5.47
N SER A 75 -5.14 -10.96 4.78
CA SER A 75 -3.79 -10.98 5.35
C SER A 75 -3.13 -9.62 5.19
N HIS A 76 -2.70 -9.03 6.31
CA HIS A 76 -2.08 -7.70 6.36
C HIS A 76 -0.94 -7.70 7.37
N CYS A 77 0.03 -6.81 7.17
CA CYS A 77 1.00 -6.44 8.20
C CYS A 77 0.73 -4.99 8.57
N ALA A 78 -0.09 -4.80 9.60
CA ALA A 78 -0.34 -3.50 10.20
C ALA A 78 0.32 -3.50 11.58
N TYR A 79 1.05 -2.45 11.92
CA TYR A 79 1.68 -2.29 13.23
C TYR A 79 1.22 -0.97 13.85
N ASP A 80 1.17 -0.91 15.18
CA ASP A 80 0.95 0.35 15.86
C ASP A 80 2.21 1.23 15.74
N ALA A 81 2.09 2.27 14.93
CA ALA A 81 3.15 3.22 14.68
C ALA A 81 3.10 4.43 15.63
N THR A 82 2.14 4.47 16.57
CA THR A 82 1.99 5.58 17.52
C THR A 82 3.27 5.75 18.34
N ARG A 83 3.88 6.94 18.27
CA ARG A 83 5.19 7.29 18.86
C ARG A 83 6.42 6.62 18.22
N ASN A 84 6.23 5.68 17.29
CA ASN A 84 7.32 5.03 16.58
C ASN A 84 7.66 5.72 15.25
N LEU A 85 6.70 6.40 14.63
CA LEU A 85 6.91 7.17 13.39
C LEU A 85 6.39 8.60 13.55
N ASP A 86 7.10 9.56 12.97
CA ASP A 86 6.55 10.91 12.76
C ASP A 86 5.57 10.82 11.57
N PRO A 87 4.26 11.04 11.75
CA PRO A 87 3.33 10.99 10.63
C PRO A 87 3.59 12.10 9.60
N ARG A 88 4.36 13.13 9.93
CA ARG A 88 4.64 14.26 9.04
C ARG A 88 5.80 13.99 8.09
N ARG A 89 6.72 13.07 8.40
CA ARG A 89 7.85 12.74 7.53
C ARG A 89 8.31 11.30 7.71
N GLY A 90 8.87 10.71 6.67
CA GLY A 90 9.45 9.39 6.79
C GLY A 90 9.75 8.74 5.44
N THR A 91 10.30 7.54 5.54
CA THR A 91 10.59 6.67 4.41
C THR A 91 10.06 5.26 4.69
N VAL A 92 9.33 4.73 3.71
CA VAL A 92 9.03 3.29 3.63
C VAL A 92 9.87 2.73 2.48
N ASP A 93 10.55 1.62 2.75
CA ASP A 93 11.29 0.85 1.76
C ASP A 93 10.78 -0.59 1.77
N LEU A 94 10.33 -1.10 0.63
CA LEU A 94 9.88 -2.48 0.53
C LEU A 94 10.25 -3.11 -0.81
N TRP A 95 10.35 -4.42 -0.79
CA TRP A 95 10.39 -5.23 -2.00
C TRP A 95 9.09 -6.00 -2.12
N PHE A 96 8.48 -5.97 -3.29
CA PHE A 96 7.23 -6.66 -3.55
C PHE A 96 7.31 -7.54 -4.79
N LEU A 97 6.51 -8.60 -4.81
CA LEU A 97 6.32 -9.47 -5.96
C LEU A 97 4.82 -9.69 -6.13
N VAL A 98 4.30 -9.35 -7.30
CA VAL A 98 2.93 -9.69 -7.71
C VAL A 98 2.96 -10.98 -8.50
N GLU A 99 2.33 -12.04 -8.00
CA GLU A 99 2.36 -13.36 -8.65
C GLU A 99 1.48 -13.42 -9.89
N THR A 100 0.32 -12.75 -9.83
CA THR A 100 -0.66 -12.78 -10.92
C THR A 100 -1.25 -11.39 -11.13
N HIS A 101 -1.54 -11.07 -12.38
CA HIS A 101 -2.21 -9.83 -12.74
C HIS A 101 -3.17 -10.06 -13.90
N LYS A 102 -4.34 -9.43 -13.82
CA LYS A 102 -5.30 -9.22 -14.90
C LYS A 102 -5.66 -7.75 -14.91
N GLU A 103 -6.03 -7.25 -16.09
CA GLU A 103 -6.56 -5.89 -16.22
C GLU A 103 -7.71 -5.66 -15.24
N GLY A 104 -7.71 -4.50 -14.57
CA GLY A 104 -8.63 -4.12 -13.51
C GLY A 104 -8.18 -4.49 -12.10
N MET A 105 -7.14 -5.32 -11.92
CA MET A 105 -6.69 -5.69 -10.57
C MET A 105 -5.99 -4.52 -9.85
N TYR A 106 -6.44 -4.28 -8.62
CA TYR A 106 -5.93 -3.27 -7.70
C TYR A 106 -4.92 -3.88 -6.72
N HIS A 107 -3.63 -3.52 -6.82
CA HIS A 107 -2.55 -4.02 -5.96
C HIS A 107 -2.15 -2.97 -4.91
N PRO A 108 -2.69 -3.02 -3.68
CA PRO A 108 -2.24 -2.15 -2.61
C PRO A 108 -0.82 -2.55 -2.17
N LEU A 109 0.11 -1.60 -2.11
CA LEU A 109 1.50 -1.86 -1.73
C LEU A 109 1.81 -1.36 -0.32
N VAL A 110 1.46 -0.11 -0.03
CA VAL A 110 1.60 0.50 1.29
C VAL A 110 0.47 1.49 1.53
N GLY A 111 -0.01 1.55 2.76
CA GLY A 111 -0.96 2.58 3.17
C GLY A 111 -0.73 2.99 4.61
N TRP A 112 -0.90 4.28 4.88
CA TRP A 112 -0.92 4.85 6.21
C TRP A 112 -2.29 5.44 6.47
N TYR A 113 -2.92 5.04 7.57
CA TYR A 113 -4.30 5.38 7.86
C TYR A 113 -4.44 6.02 9.24
N ARG A 114 -5.13 7.16 9.29
CA ARG A 114 -5.60 7.76 10.54
C ARG A 114 -7.11 7.53 10.66
N PRO A 115 -7.57 6.54 11.45
CA PRO A 115 -8.95 6.43 11.85
C PRO A 115 -9.31 7.49 12.92
N PRO A 116 -10.61 7.80 13.12
CA PRO A 116 -11.05 8.75 14.14
C PRO A 116 -10.79 8.28 15.58
N GLN A 117 -10.67 6.97 15.79
CA GLN A 117 -10.31 6.34 17.05
C GLN A 117 -9.39 5.15 16.76
N GLN A 118 -8.33 5.01 17.55
CA GLN A 118 -7.35 3.92 17.47
C GLN A 118 -7.51 2.96 18.67
N PRO A 119 -7.31 1.65 18.49
CA PRO A 119 -7.38 0.89 17.22
C PRO A 119 -8.84 0.72 16.76
N GLY A 120 -9.09 0.33 15.49
CA GLY A 120 -10.35 -0.37 15.18
C GLY A 120 -11.50 0.35 14.47
N LYS A 121 -11.46 1.64 14.12
CA LYS A 121 -12.54 2.27 13.33
C LYS A 121 -12.25 2.26 11.81
N LYS A 122 -13.22 1.79 11.01
CA LYS A 122 -13.13 1.71 9.54
C LYS A 122 -13.06 3.06 8.83
N LYS A 123 -13.64 4.11 9.42
CA LYS A 123 -13.66 5.45 8.79
C LYS A 123 -12.24 6.00 8.77
N ARG A 124 -11.76 6.41 7.60
CA ARG A 124 -10.45 7.08 7.46
C ARG A 124 -10.68 8.58 7.59
N GLN A 125 -10.04 9.24 8.56
CA GLN A 125 -10.01 10.70 8.65
C GLN A 125 -8.98 11.29 7.69
N SER A 126 -7.82 10.65 7.63
CA SER A 126 -6.80 10.95 6.64
C SER A 126 -5.99 9.70 6.33
N ALA A 127 -5.39 9.63 5.16
CA ALA A 127 -4.54 8.52 4.76
C ALA A 127 -3.61 8.92 3.61
N PHE A 128 -2.57 8.12 3.40
CA PHE A 128 -1.99 7.98 2.06
C PHE A 128 -1.97 6.51 1.68
N GLU A 129 -2.06 6.23 0.39
CA GLU A 129 -1.93 4.89 -0.17
C GLU A 129 -1.05 4.94 -1.42
N VAL A 130 -0.15 3.98 -1.56
CA VAL A 130 0.54 3.69 -2.81
C VAL A 130 0.10 2.34 -3.30
N TYR A 131 -0.38 2.32 -4.54
CA TYR A 131 -0.91 1.12 -5.19
C TYR A 131 -0.61 1.10 -6.68
N LEU A 132 -0.65 -0.09 -7.26
CA LEU A 132 -0.65 -0.30 -8.70
C LEU A 132 -2.06 -0.68 -9.15
N LEU A 133 -2.55 0.00 -10.19
CA LEU A 133 -3.76 -0.38 -10.91
C LEU A 133 -3.39 -0.45 -12.40
N ASN A 134 -3.45 -1.64 -12.98
CA ASN A 134 -2.91 -1.90 -14.32
C ASN A 134 -1.43 -1.45 -14.43
N SER A 135 -1.10 -0.67 -15.45
CA SER A 135 0.23 -0.10 -15.68
C SER A 135 0.38 1.31 -15.10
N ALA A 136 -0.34 1.64 -14.04
CA ALA A 136 -0.25 2.93 -13.37
C ALA A 136 0.05 2.77 -11.87
N LEU A 137 1.09 3.46 -11.41
CA LEU A 137 1.38 3.64 -9.99
C LEU A 137 0.71 4.92 -9.52
N THR A 138 -0.02 4.81 -8.41
CA THR A 138 -0.76 5.93 -7.83
C THR A 138 -0.31 6.17 -6.40
N LEU A 139 -0.04 7.43 -6.06
CA LEU A 139 -0.05 7.93 -4.69
C LEU A 139 -1.39 8.63 -4.45
N GLY A 140 -2.27 8.00 -3.68
CA GLY A 140 -3.52 8.57 -3.22
C GLY A 140 -3.34 9.27 -1.87
N LEU A 141 -3.71 10.54 -1.79
CA LEU A 141 -3.73 11.33 -0.56
C LEU A 141 -5.18 11.56 -0.15
N TYR A 142 -5.54 11.07 1.02
CA TYR A 142 -6.86 11.25 1.62
C TYR A 142 -6.73 12.31 2.69
N THR A 143 -7.07 13.53 2.34
CA THR A 143 -7.35 14.63 3.28
C THR A 143 -8.86 14.90 3.21
N PRO A 144 -9.46 15.97 3.78
CA PRO A 144 -10.89 16.23 3.57
C PRO A 144 -11.32 16.15 2.10
N GLU A 145 -10.39 16.44 1.18
CA GLU A 145 -10.50 16.13 -0.24
C GLU A 145 -9.44 15.08 -0.66
N TYR A 146 -9.81 14.23 -1.61
CA TYR A 146 -8.90 13.26 -2.22
C TYR A 146 -8.02 13.94 -3.26
N LYS A 147 -6.72 13.63 -3.24
CA LYS A 147 -5.77 14.04 -4.27
C LYS A 147 -4.94 12.83 -4.72
N GLY A 148 -5.06 12.45 -5.99
CA GLY A 148 -4.30 11.36 -6.59
C GLY A 148 -3.17 11.86 -7.48
N HIS A 149 -1.96 11.34 -7.28
CA HIS A 149 -0.84 11.49 -8.21
C HIS A 149 -0.65 10.17 -8.95
N ILE A 150 -0.91 10.16 -10.26
CA ILE A 150 -0.94 8.94 -11.08
C ILE A 150 0.13 9.05 -12.16
N LYS A 151 0.94 7.99 -12.32
CA LYS A 151 1.98 7.92 -13.33
C LYS A 151 2.07 6.51 -13.91
N ALA A 152 2.44 6.43 -15.18
CA ALA A 152 2.69 5.15 -15.83
C ALA A 152 3.84 4.43 -15.12
N ALA A 153 3.65 3.15 -14.84
CA ALA A 153 4.61 2.29 -14.18
C ALA A 153 4.51 0.87 -14.74
N THR A 154 5.66 0.24 -14.95
CA THR A 154 5.70 -1.14 -15.43
C THR A 154 5.58 -2.09 -14.24
N LEU A 155 4.45 -2.80 -14.15
CA LEU A 155 4.29 -3.95 -13.27
C LEU A 155 4.98 -5.17 -13.89
N LYS A 156 5.94 -5.76 -13.17
CA LYS A 156 6.69 -6.94 -13.59
C LYS A 156 6.16 -8.18 -12.86
N VAL A 157 5.10 -8.77 -13.41
CA VAL A 157 4.45 -9.96 -12.84
C VAL A 157 5.47 -11.10 -12.69
N GLY A 158 5.46 -11.76 -11.54
CA GLY A 158 6.38 -12.85 -11.19
C GLY A 158 7.80 -12.39 -10.84
N GLN A 159 8.08 -11.08 -10.80
CA GLN A 159 9.39 -10.54 -10.47
C GLN A 159 9.34 -9.66 -9.22
N TRP A 160 10.44 -9.65 -8.49
CA TRP A 160 10.63 -8.73 -7.36
C TRP A 160 10.89 -7.32 -7.88
N GLN A 161 10.13 -6.35 -7.38
CA GLN A 161 10.30 -4.93 -7.62
C GLN A 161 10.53 -4.20 -6.30
N HIS A 162 11.30 -3.13 -6.34
CA HIS A 162 11.57 -2.26 -5.19
C HIS A 162 10.64 -1.07 -5.21
N LEU A 163 10.04 -0.75 -4.05
CA LEU A 163 9.26 0.45 -3.84
C LEU A 163 9.89 1.23 -2.68
N GLU A 164 10.16 2.51 -2.92
CA GLU A 164 10.50 3.47 -1.88
C GLU A 164 9.51 4.63 -1.91
N VAL A 165 9.01 5.02 -0.74
CA VAL A 165 8.06 6.14 -0.58
C VAL A 165 8.60 7.07 0.49
N ASN A 166 8.88 8.32 0.11
CA ASN A 166 9.39 9.35 1.01
C ASN A 166 8.38 10.48 1.09
N TRP A 167 8.11 10.98 2.30
CA TRP A 167 7.26 12.16 2.48
C TRP A 167 7.88 13.13 3.49
N ASP A 168 7.61 14.41 3.27
CA ASP A 168 7.89 15.48 4.23
C ASP A 168 6.78 16.53 4.15
N CYS A 169 6.00 16.63 5.22
CA CYS A 169 4.91 17.59 5.42
C CYS A 169 5.26 18.64 6.49
N THR A 170 6.50 18.71 6.95
CA THR A 170 6.91 19.57 8.07
C THR A 170 6.87 21.07 7.73
N ALA A 171 6.96 21.40 6.44
CA ALA A 171 6.90 22.78 5.95
C ALA A 171 5.49 23.41 6.02
N GLY A 172 4.47 22.64 6.41
CA GLY A 172 3.09 23.11 6.58
C GLY A 172 2.19 22.90 5.36
N PRO A 173 0.92 23.35 5.44
CA PRO A 173 -0.09 23.11 4.42
C PRO A 173 0.35 23.57 3.02
N GLY A 174 0.11 22.74 2.01
CA GLY A 174 0.47 23.03 0.61
C GLY A 174 1.96 22.92 0.27
N LYS A 175 2.83 22.67 1.26
CA LYS A 175 4.27 22.50 1.07
C LYS A 175 4.76 21.06 1.29
N SER A 176 3.83 20.11 1.37
CA SER A 176 4.15 18.70 1.48
C SER A 176 4.85 18.20 0.22
N VAL A 177 5.95 17.49 0.42
CA VAL A 177 6.70 16.80 -0.63
C VAL A 177 6.45 15.30 -0.50
N TYR A 178 6.17 14.66 -1.63
CA TYR A 178 6.05 13.21 -1.73
C TYR A 178 6.91 12.76 -2.89
N ASN A 179 7.71 11.72 -2.67
CA ASN A 179 8.48 11.06 -3.72
C ASN A 179 8.14 9.57 -3.70
N VAL A 180 7.89 8.99 -4.87
CA VAL A 180 7.72 7.54 -5.00
C VAL A 180 8.70 7.02 -6.02
N PHE A 181 9.49 6.05 -5.64
CA PHE A 181 10.47 5.39 -6.48
C PHE A 181 10.06 3.94 -6.74
N LEU A 182 10.19 3.51 -7.99
CA LEU A 182 10.00 2.12 -8.39
C LEU A 182 11.28 1.64 -9.06
N ASP A 183 11.88 0.56 -8.52
CA ASP A 183 13.18 0.05 -8.95
C ASP A 183 14.27 1.15 -9.01
N GLY A 184 14.30 2.00 -7.98
CA GLY A 184 15.26 3.11 -7.85
C GLY A 184 15.00 4.31 -8.76
N LYS A 185 13.96 4.29 -9.60
CA LYS A 185 13.58 5.42 -10.46
C LYS A 185 12.46 6.22 -9.84
N ARG A 186 12.62 7.54 -9.72
CA ARG A 186 11.56 8.43 -9.26
C ARG A 186 10.41 8.44 -10.28
N VAL A 187 9.23 8.04 -9.83
CA VAL A 187 8.00 7.99 -10.62
C VAL A 187 7.09 9.17 -10.26
N ILE A 188 6.98 9.50 -8.97
CA ILE A 188 6.22 10.65 -8.43
C ILE A 188 7.19 11.56 -7.66
#